data_AF-A0A6V8LKQ8-F1
#
_entry.id   AF-A0A6V8LKQ8-F1
#
_cell.length_a   1.000
_cell.length_b   1.000
_cell.length_c   1.000
_cell.angle_alpha   90.00
_cell.angle_beta   90.00
_cell.angle_gamma   90.00
#
_symmetry.space_group_name_H-M   'P 1'
#
loop_
_entity.id
_entity.type
_entity.pdbx_description
1 polymer ?
#
loop_
_entity_poly.entity_id
_entity_poly.type
_entity_poly.pdbx_seq_one_letter_code
_entity_poly.pdbx_strand_id
1 'polypeptide(L)'
;MKRVMKSLAATALLLLSIAVLSGGDAWAYKRKSSVTGQGGRSVTQDVNANRTATGYQRSSTTTGPRDNSVQTQSSGNWDSNTNTWTKDKSVTGPGGTSKSWEKSTTVTK
;
A
#
# COMPACT_ATOMS: atom_id res chain seq x y z
N MET A 1 -24.54 48.16 -34.46
CA MET A 1 -23.44 47.78 -33.53
C MET A 1 -23.91 46.61 -32.66
N LYS A 2 -22.94 45.74 -32.30
CA LYS A 2 -22.96 44.64 -31.31
C LYS A 2 -23.08 43.22 -31.88
N ARG A 3 -21.88 42.66 -32.14
CA ARG A 3 -21.58 41.24 -32.37
C ARG A 3 -21.90 40.44 -31.12
N VAL A 4 -22.59 39.30 -31.26
CA VAL A 4 -22.68 38.28 -30.20
C VAL A 4 -21.83 37.08 -30.62
N MET A 5 -20.51 37.26 -30.57
CA MET A 5 -19.57 36.13 -30.42
C MET A 5 -19.43 35.92 -28.92
N LYS A 6 -19.81 34.74 -28.40
CA LYS A 6 -19.32 34.10 -27.16
C LYS A 6 -20.25 32.95 -26.76
N SER A 7 -20.09 31.78 -27.35
CA SER A 7 -20.44 30.51 -26.68
C SER A 7 -19.81 29.30 -27.40
N LEU A 8 -18.51 29.35 -27.69
CA LEU A 8 -17.76 28.17 -28.16
C LEU A 8 -16.69 27.69 -27.17
N ALA A 9 -16.64 28.28 -25.97
CA ALA A 9 -15.65 27.93 -24.94
C ALA A 9 -16.18 26.94 -23.90
N ALA A 10 -17.49 26.71 -23.83
CA ALA A 10 -18.09 25.86 -22.79
C ALA A 10 -17.97 24.35 -23.08
N THR A 11 -17.74 23.96 -24.34
CA THR A 11 -17.70 22.53 -24.72
C THR A 11 -16.29 21.94 -24.68
N ALA A 12 -15.24 22.77 -24.68
CA ALA A 12 -13.85 22.31 -24.64
C ALA A 12 -13.38 21.91 -23.22
N LEU A 13 -14.08 22.36 -22.17
CA LEU A 13 -13.74 22.04 -20.78
C LEU A 13 -14.37 20.74 -20.27
N LEU A 14 -15.33 20.14 -20.99
CA LEU A 14 -15.95 18.88 -20.59
C LEU A 14 -15.18 17.64 -21.14
N LEU A 15 -14.27 17.83 -22.09
CA LEU A 15 -13.50 16.73 -22.70
C LEU A 15 -12.11 16.54 -22.08
N LEU A 16 -11.70 17.41 -21.15
CA LEU A 16 -10.37 17.37 -20.51
C LEU A 16 -10.44 16.93 -19.04
N SER A 17 -11.43 16.10 -18.67
CA SER A 17 -11.51 15.50 -17.32
C SER A 17 -11.43 13.97 -17.33
N ILE A 18 -11.24 13.35 -18.50
CA ILE A 18 -10.89 11.92 -18.58
C ILE A 18 -9.36 11.81 -18.68
N ALA A 19 -8.66 12.43 -17.74
CA ALA A 19 -7.25 12.22 -17.54
C ALA A 19 -7.07 11.01 -16.61
N VAL A 20 -6.69 9.89 -17.23
CA VAL A 20 -5.83 8.87 -16.62
C VAL A 20 -6.37 8.23 -15.32
N LEU A 21 -7.39 7.38 -15.46
CA LEU A 21 -7.63 6.28 -14.53
C LEU A 21 -7.10 4.97 -15.14
N SER A 22 -5.81 4.92 -15.48
CA SER A 22 -5.10 3.64 -15.53
C SER A 22 -4.68 3.29 -14.10
N GLY A 23 -5.68 3.07 -13.24
CA GLY A 23 -5.46 2.43 -11.95
C GLY A 23 -5.05 1.00 -12.24
N GLY A 24 -3.74 0.73 -12.22
CA GLY A 24 -3.24 -0.64 -12.27
C GLY A 24 -3.97 -1.48 -11.23
N ASP A 25 -4.39 -2.69 -11.63
CA ASP A 25 -5.23 -3.57 -10.83
C ASP A 25 -4.80 -3.58 -9.35
N ALA A 26 -5.65 -3.02 -8.49
CA ALA A 26 -5.47 -3.08 -7.05
C ALA A 26 -5.72 -4.52 -6.60
N TRP A 27 -4.70 -5.36 -6.68
CA TRP A 27 -4.77 -6.72 -6.16
C TRP A 27 -4.68 -6.68 -4.63
N ALA A 28 -5.85 -6.55 -4.00
CA ALA A 28 -5.99 -6.81 -2.57
C ALA A 28 -5.87 -8.32 -2.32
N TYR A 29 -4.88 -8.69 -1.51
CA TYR A 29 -4.58 -10.07 -1.15
C TYR A 29 -4.73 -10.25 0.35
N LYS A 30 -5.60 -11.18 0.74
CA LYS A 30 -5.71 -11.64 2.13
C LYS A 30 -5.39 -13.12 2.20
N ARG A 31 -4.55 -13.51 3.15
CA ARG A 31 -4.33 -14.91 3.50
C ARG A 31 -4.36 -15.11 5.00
N LYS A 32 -4.88 -16.27 5.39
CA LYS A 32 -4.75 -16.81 6.74
C LYS A 32 -4.18 -18.21 6.61
N SER A 33 -3.14 -18.51 7.38
CA SER A 33 -2.51 -19.83 7.44
C SER A 33 -2.29 -20.22 8.89
N SER A 34 -2.53 -21.48 9.22
CA SER A 34 -2.27 -22.01 10.56
C SER A 34 -1.48 -23.31 10.45
N VAL A 35 -0.53 -23.51 11.35
CA VAL A 35 0.25 -24.74 11.47
C VAL A 35 0.24 -25.18 12.93
N THR A 36 -0.10 -26.44 13.16
CA THR A 36 -0.07 -27.07 14.48
C THR A 36 1.11 -28.04 14.55
N GLY A 37 2.00 -27.79 15.50
CA GLY A 37 3.16 -28.64 15.75
C GLY A 37 2.87 -29.80 16.71
N GLN A 38 3.88 -30.64 16.93
CA GLN A 38 3.83 -31.71 17.92
C GLN A 38 3.59 -31.13 19.32
N GLY A 39 2.63 -31.69 20.07
CA GLY A 39 2.18 -31.16 21.36
C GLY A 39 1.02 -30.15 21.28
N GLY A 40 0.33 -30.05 20.14
CA GLY A 40 -0.94 -29.30 20.00
C GLY A 40 -0.80 -27.77 19.95
N ARG A 41 0.43 -27.27 19.90
CA ARG A 41 0.71 -25.83 19.83
C ARG A 41 0.56 -25.33 18.40
N SER A 42 -0.25 -24.30 18.22
CA SER A 42 -0.53 -23.72 16.90
C SER A 42 0.08 -22.34 16.74
N VAL A 43 0.51 -22.04 15.51
CA VAL A 43 0.89 -20.70 15.06
C VAL A 43 -0.02 -20.32 13.91
N THR A 44 -0.66 -19.16 14.00
CA THR A 44 -1.52 -18.62 12.96
C THR A 44 -0.91 -17.34 12.42
N GLN A 45 -0.91 -17.18 11.10
CA GLN A 45 -0.50 -15.96 10.43
C GLN A 45 -1.63 -15.43 9.56
N ASP A 46 -2.02 -14.19 9.83
CA ASP A 46 -2.92 -13.39 9.03
C ASP A 46 -2.11 -12.34 8.26
N VAL A 47 -2.32 -12.23 6.96
CA VAL A 47 -1.65 -11.25 6.09
C VAL A 47 -2.70 -10.55 5.25
N ASN A 48 -2.59 -9.23 5.17
CA ASN A 48 -3.32 -8.40 4.23
C ASN A 48 -2.31 -7.57 3.44
N ALA A 49 -2.42 -7.58 2.12
CA ALA A 49 -1.61 -6.77 1.24
C ALA A 49 -2.50 -6.07 0.23
N ASN A 50 -2.24 -4.80 -0.01
CA ASN A 50 -2.91 -4.00 -1.01
C ASN A 50 -1.85 -3.39 -1.92
N ARG A 51 -2.02 -3.51 -3.24
CA ARG A 51 -1.16 -2.85 -4.22
C ARG A 51 -1.85 -1.59 -4.71
N THR A 52 -1.06 -0.55 -4.92
CA THR A 52 -1.50 0.71 -5.51
C THR A 52 -0.78 0.91 -6.84
N ALA A 53 -1.20 1.92 -7.61
CA ALA A 53 -0.54 2.25 -8.88
C ALA A 53 0.97 2.55 -8.72
N THR A 54 1.37 3.05 -7.56
CA THR A 54 2.75 3.49 -7.28
C THR A 54 3.45 2.63 -6.24
N GLY A 55 2.81 1.59 -5.68
CA GLY A 55 3.35 0.97 -4.47
C GLY A 55 2.51 -0.14 -3.85
N TYR A 56 2.66 -0.31 -2.54
CA TYR A 56 1.89 -1.27 -1.75
C TYR A 56 1.81 -0.89 -0.27
N GLN A 57 0.82 -1.49 0.41
CA GLN A 57 0.72 -1.58 1.86
C GLN A 57 0.52 -3.04 2.23
N ARG A 58 1.21 -3.51 3.27
CA ARG A 58 1.10 -4.88 3.76
C ARG A 58 1.15 -4.92 5.27
N SER A 59 0.15 -5.54 5.87
CA SER A 59 0.09 -5.87 7.28
C SER A 59 0.19 -7.39 7.46
N SER A 60 0.83 -7.85 8.53
CA SER A 60 0.67 -9.22 8.99
C SER A 60 0.68 -9.33 10.50
N THR A 61 -0.16 -10.20 11.02
CA THR A 61 -0.16 -10.62 12.42
C THR A 61 0.18 -12.08 12.48
N THR A 62 1.23 -12.43 13.22
CA THR A 62 1.54 -13.81 13.55
C THR A 62 1.22 -14.02 15.03
N THR A 63 0.28 -14.91 15.33
CA THR A 63 -0.10 -15.29 16.69
C THR A 63 0.43 -16.68 16.98
N GLY A 64 1.29 -16.77 17.99
CA GLY A 64 1.82 -18.03 18.50
C GLY A 64 1.08 -18.51 19.75
N PRO A 65 1.57 -19.58 20.39
CA PRO A 65 1.00 -20.12 21.61
C PRO A 65 0.97 -19.10 22.75
N ARG A 66 -0.03 -19.22 23.64
CA ARG A 66 -0.29 -18.28 24.76
C ARG A 66 -0.57 -16.84 24.30
N ASP A 67 -1.21 -16.70 23.14
CA ASP A 67 -1.64 -15.42 22.55
C ASP A 67 -0.52 -14.40 22.31
N ASN A 68 0.73 -14.85 22.29
CA ASN A 68 1.86 -14.00 21.92
C ASN A 68 1.77 -13.65 20.44
N SER A 69 1.58 -12.37 20.13
CA SER A 69 1.46 -11.90 18.76
C SER A 69 2.60 -10.97 18.36
N VAL A 70 2.98 -11.07 17.10
CA VAL A 70 3.88 -10.14 16.43
C VAL A 70 3.11 -9.51 15.28
N GLN A 71 3.08 -8.19 15.25
CA GLN A 71 2.49 -7.43 14.16
C GLN A 71 3.61 -6.84 13.31
N THR A 72 3.40 -6.83 12.00
CA THR A 72 4.32 -6.19 11.05
C THR A 72 3.50 -5.33 10.10
N GLN A 73 3.92 -4.08 9.92
CA GLN A 73 3.41 -3.19 8.89
C GLN A 73 4.54 -2.87 7.92
N SER A 74 4.23 -2.77 6.64
CA SER A 74 5.19 -2.33 5.64
C SER A 74 4.49 -1.65 4.49
N SER A 75 5.11 -0.60 3.98
CA SER A 75 4.66 0.13 2.78
C SER A 75 5.82 0.35 1.85
N GLY A 76 5.52 0.52 0.58
CA GLY A 76 6.48 1.00 -0.40
C GLY A 76 5.79 1.91 -1.39
N ASN A 77 6.47 2.97 -1.82
CA ASN A 77 5.96 3.90 -2.81
C ASN A 77 7.08 4.38 -3.73
N TRP A 78 6.77 4.41 -5.03
CA TRP A 78 7.57 5.04 -6.07
C TRP A 78 7.09 6.47 -6.29
N ASP A 79 8.02 7.41 -6.25
CA ASP A 79 7.81 8.78 -6.73
C ASP A 79 8.52 8.97 -8.08
N SER A 80 7.74 9.13 -9.13
CA SER A 80 8.24 9.33 -10.49
C SER A 80 8.87 10.71 -10.70
N ASN A 81 8.54 11.71 -9.88
CA ASN A 81 9.09 13.06 -10.03
C ASN A 81 10.56 13.09 -9.59
N THR A 82 10.87 12.39 -8.51
CA THR A 82 12.21 12.33 -7.91
C THR A 82 12.99 11.08 -8.34
N ASN A 83 12.34 10.14 -9.03
CA ASN A 83 12.86 8.81 -9.33
C ASN A 83 13.30 8.07 -8.06
N THR A 84 12.48 8.15 -7.01
CA THR A 84 12.81 7.63 -5.69
C THR A 84 11.83 6.54 -5.25
N TRP A 85 12.37 5.42 -4.77
CA TRP A 85 11.62 4.37 -4.08
C TRP A 85 11.80 4.50 -2.57
N THR A 86 10.70 4.69 -1.84
CA THR A 86 10.70 4.68 -0.37
C THR A 86 10.01 3.44 0.15
N LYS A 87 10.56 2.84 1.21
CA LYS A 87 10.00 1.68 1.90
C LYS A 87 10.06 1.86 3.41
N ASP A 88 8.92 1.68 4.05
CA ASP A 88 8.78 1.65 5.50
C ASP A 88 8.50 0.25 5.98
N LYS A 89 8.99 -0.06 7.17
CA LYS A 89 8.59 -1.27 7.89
C LYS A 89 8.61 -1.03 9.38
N SER A 90 7.58 -1.49 10.06
CA SER A 90 7.51 -1.57 11.52
C SER A 90 7.17 -2.98 11.97
N VAL A 91 7.71 -3.36 13.13
CA VAL A 91 7.43 -4.64 13.79
C VAL A 91 7.14 -4.35 15.25
N THR A 92 5.99 -4.82 15.73
CA THR A 92 5.58 -4.73 17.13
C THR A 92 5.53 -6.13 17.71
N GLY A 93 6.32 -6.37 18.75
CA GLY A 93 6.41 -7.66 19.42
C GLY A 93 5.42 -7.81 20.58
N PRO A 94 5.40 -8.98 21.23
CA PRO A 94 4.69 -9.20 22.48
C PRO A 94 5.15 -8.19 23.54
N GLY A 95 4.22 -7.59 24.27
CA GLY A 95 4.50 -6.52 25.23
C GLY A 95 4.51 -5.10 24.63
N GLY A 96 4.23 -4.95 23.34
CA GLY A 96 3.96 -3.65 22.71
C GLY A 96 5.21 -2.89 22.24
N THR A 97 6.42 -3.43 22.44
CA THR A 97 7.64 -2.80 21.94
C THR A 97 7.70 -2.85 20.41
N SER A 98 7.89 -1.68 19.80
CA SER A 98 7.99 -1.53 18.35
C SER A 98 9.39 -1.14 17.89
N LYS A 99 9.77 -1.61 16.71
CA LYS A 99 10.91 -1.10 15.94
C LYS A 99 10.44 -0.73 14.54
N SER A 100 10.90 0.40 14.03
CA SER A 100 10.60 0.86 12.67
C SER A 100 11.85 1.33 11.96
N TRP A 101 11.82 1.23 10.64
CA TRP A 101 12.88 1.74 9.78
C TRP A 101 12.31 2.12 8.42
N GLU A 102 12.96 3.11 7.82
CA GLU A 102 12.69 3.60 6.48
C GLU A 102 13.94 3.38 5.63
N LYS A 103 13.74 3.07 4.35
CA LYS A 103 14.79 3.08 3.34
C LYS A 103 14.29 3.82 2.10
N SER A 104 15.08 4.78 1.65
CA SER A 104 14.86 5.48 0.39
C SER A 104 15.99 5.17 -0.60
N THR A 105 15.68 5.12 -1.89
CA THR A 105 16.65 4.85 -2.96
C THR A 105 16.27 5.63 -4.20
N THR A 106 17.14 6.55 -4.63
CA THR A 106 16.96 7.35 -5.85
C THR A 106 17.72 6.74 -7.01
N VAL A 107 17.06 6.60 -8.15
CA VAL A 107 17.66 6.09 -9.40
C VAL A 107 18.15 7.28 -10.22
N THR A 108 19.46 7.39 -10.37
CA THR A 108 20.11 8.37 -11.27
C THR A 108 20.51 7.67 -12.56
N LYS A 109 20.25 8.30 -13.70
CA LYS A 109 20.71 7.85 -15.02
C LYS A 109 22.07 8.42 -15.36
#